data_AF-A0A916E9D1-F1
#
_entry.id   AF-A0A916E9D1-F1
#
_cell.length_a   1.000
_cell.length_b   1.000
_cell.length_c   1.000
_cell.angle_alpha   90.00
_cell.angle_beta   90.00
_cell.angle_gamma   90.00
#
_symmetry.space_group_name_H-M   'P 1'
#
loop_
_entity.id
_entity.type
_entity.pdbx_description
1 polymer ?
#
loop_
_entity_poly.entity_id
_entity_poly.type
_entity_poly.pdbx_seq_one_letter_code
_entity_poly.pdbx_strand_id
1 'polypeptide(L)'
;MKVRNFLGAYAFKRDMLFNARIPEKVEKCKYPGAYVFPPKKGIEMKRPVTGLDFTSLYPSLIMAYNLSPEKFIFNPEEAVIIKKNGNTLHEISFPFNKRTIQA
;
A
#
# COMPACT_ATOMS: atom_id res chain seq x y z
N MET A 1 -5.63 18.31 -6.64
CA MET A 1 -7.06 18.35 -7.05
C MET A 1 -7.47 17.25 -8.03
N LYS A 2 -6.64 16.84 -9.01
CA LYS A 2 -7.05 15.86 -10.04
C LYS A 2 -7.52 14.49 -9.49
N VAL A 3 -6.78 13.90 -8.55
CA VAL A 3 -7.13 12.58 -7.97
C VAL A 3 -8.44 12.64 -7.18
N ARG A 4 -8.61 13.64 -6.31
CA ARG A 4 -9.83 13.81 -5.50
C ARG A 4 -11.08 13.99 -6.37
N ASN A 5 -10.99 14.80 -7.42
CA ASN A 5 -12.11 15.01 -8.32
C ASN A 5 -12.45 13.74 -9.11
N PHE A 6 -11.42 13.00 -9.55
CA PHE A 6 -11.60 11.71 -10.21
C PHE A 6 -12.27 10.68 -9.29
N LEU A 7 -11.79 10.56 -8.05
CA LEU A 7 -12.41 9.71 -7.03
C LEU A 7 -13.86 10.12 -6.78
N GLY A 8 -14.15 11.43 -6.68
CA GLY A 8 -15.50 11.92 -6.47
C GLY A 8 -16.45 11.58 -7.61
N ALA A 9 -16.01 11.76 -8.86
CA ALA A 9 -16.80 11.37 -10.03
C ALA A 9 -17.06 9.86 -10.08
N TYR A 10 -16.09 9.05 -9.66
CA TYR A 10 -16.22 7.59 -9.62
C TYR A 10 -17.15 7.11 -8.50
N ALA A 11 -17.01 7.68 -7.30
CA ALA A 11 -17.84 7.37 -6.14
C ALA A 11 -19.31 7.70 -6.40
N PHE A 12 -19.60 8.86 -6.99
CA PHE A 12 -20.96 9.24 -7.39
C PHE A 12 -21.60 8.23 -8.36
N LYS A 13 -20.84 7.75 -9.35
CA LYS A 13 -21.31 6.72 -10.29
C LYS A 13 -21.59 5.36 -9.64
N ARG A 14 -21.00 5.09 -8.47
CA ARG A 14 -21.13 3.81 -7.76
C ARG A 14 -22.02 3.90 -6.51
N ASP A 15 -22.75 5.00 -6.35
CA ASP A 15 -23.57 5.27 -5.16
C ASP A 15 -22.77 5.15 -3.85
N MET A 16 -21.53 5.65 -3.88
CA MET A 16 -20.61 5.64 -2.74
C MET A 16 -20.40 7.06 -2.21
N LEU A 17 -20.41 7.19 -0.88
CA LEU A 17 -20.04 8.41 -0.18
C LEU A 17 -18.65 8.26 0.44
N PHE A 18 -17.84 9.31 0.38
CA PHE A 18 -16.53 9.37 1.04
C PHE A 18 -16.36 10.70 1.77
N ASN A 19 -15.53 10.68 2.81
CA ASN A 19 -15.24 11.87 3.59
C ASN A 19 -14.20 12.75 2.85
N ALA A 20 -14.55 14.01 2.57
CA ALA A 20 -13.63 14.99 1.98
C ALA A 20 -13.00 15.94 3.02
N ARG A 21 -13.31 15.77 4.32
CA ARG A 21 -12.77 16.62 5.39
C ARG A 21 -11.28 16.39 5.55
N ILE A 22 -10.56 17.48 5.72
CA ILE A 22 -9.17 17.46 6.14
C ILE A 22 -9.19 17.27 7.67
N PRO A 23 -8.54 16.23 8.21
CA PRO A 23 -8.51 16.03 9.66
C PRO A 23 -7.81 17.21 10.34
N GLU A 24 -8.41 17.76 11.40
CA GLU A 24 -7.85 18.89 12.17
C GLU A 24 -6.55 18.50 12.90
N LYS A 25 -6.45 17.23 13.32
CA LYS A 25 -5.24 16.63 13.88
C LYS A 25 -4.64 15.68 12.85
N VAL A 26 -3.71 16.18 12.06
CA VAL A 26 -2.85 15.33 11.23
C VAL A 26 -1.78 14.73 12.13
N GLU A 27 -1.66 13.41 12.13
CA GLU A 27 -0.56 12.73 12.79
C GLU A 27 0.77 13.27 12.21
N LYS A 28 1.59 13.91 13.03
CA LYS A 28 2.85 14.54 12.56
C LYS A 28 3.94 13.52 12.25
N CYS A 29 3.72 12.25 12.60
CA CYS A 29 4.66 11.16 12.37
C CYS A 29 4.69 10.82 10.88
N LYS A 30 5.90 10.72 10.32
CA LYS A 30 6.11 10.23 8.96
C LYS A 30 6.22 8.72 9.00
N TYR A 31 5.53 8.03 8.10
CA TYR A 31 5.77 6.61 7.87
C TYR A 31 7.16 6.40 7.25
N PRO A 32 7.83 5.27 7.54
CA PRO A 32 9.04 4.90 6.83
C PRO A 32 8.76 4.80 5.33
N GLY A 33 9.62 5.42 4.53
CA GLY A 33 9.49 5.44 3.08
C GLY A 33 10.06 4.19 2.41
N ALA A 34 10.62 4.36 1.22
CA ALA A 34 11.26 3.28 0.48
C ALA A 34 12.51 2.75 1.19
N TYR A 35 12.77 1.46 1.02
CA TYR A 35 14.05 0.86 1.37
C TYR A 35 15.07 1.12 0.26
N VAL A 36 16.25 1.65 0.61
CA VAL A 36 17.34 1.88 -0.33
C VAL A 36 18.47 0.90 -0.02
N PHE A 37 18.78 0.04 -0.99
CA PHE A 37 19.91 -0.87 -0.87
C PHE A 37 21.23 -0.07 -0.97
N PRO A 38 22.21 -0.31 -0.10
CA PRO A 38 23.46 0.44 -0.12
C PRO A 38 24.20 0.24 -1.46
N PRO A 39 24.63 1.32 -2.13
CA PRO A 39 25.29 1.21 -3.42
C PRO A 39 26.71 0.65 -3.26
N LYS A 40 27.09 -0.25 -4.18
CA LYS A 40 28.49 -0.65 -4.34
C LYS A 40 29.20 0.38 -5.22
N LYS A 41 30.10 1.16 -4.63
CA LYS A 41 30.83 2.23 -5.33
C LYS A 41 31.98 1.64 -6.16
N GLY A 42 32.30 2.27 -7.28
CA GLY A 42 33.39 1.89 -8.18
C GLY A 42 32.94 1.78 -9.64
N ILE A 43 33.90 1.54 -10.53
CA ILE A 43 33.64 1.28 -11.95
C ILE A 43 33.61 -0.24 -12.15
N GLU A 44 32.50 -0.77 -12.65
CA GLU A 44 32.38 -2.20 -13.01
C GLU A 44 32.81 -2.40 -14.47
N MET A 45 33.97 -3.03 -14.66
CA MET A 45 34.54 -3.32 -15.98
C MET A 45 34.43 -4.79 -16.37
N LYS A 46 34.03 -5.69 -15.45
CA LYS A 46 34.07 -7.14 -15.66
C LYS A 46 32.79 -7.68 -16.29
N ARG A 47 31.67 -6.99 -16.13
CA ARG A 47 30.34 -7.43 -16.59
C ARG A 47 29.43 -6.25 -16.94
N PRO A 48 28.49 -6.43 -17.88
CA PRO A 48 27.43 -5.46 -18.11
C PRO A 48 26.58 -5.21 -16.86
N VAL A 49 26.16 -3.98 -16.65
CA VAL A 49 25.23 -3.58 -15.59
C VAL A 49 23.85 -3.37 -16.23
N THR A 50 22.85 -4.13 -15.77
CA THR A 50 21.47 -3.98 -16.25
C THR A 50 20.61 -3.28 -15.21
N GLY A 51 19.71 -2.40 -15.67
CA GLY A 51 18.66 -1.81 -14.85
C GLY A 51 17.39 -2.65 -14.96
N LEU A 52 16.87 -3.10 -13.81
CA LEU A 52 15.54 -3.70 -13.72
C LEU A 52 14.69 -2.77 -12.84
N ASP A 53 13.50 -2.45 -13.32
CA ASP A 53 12.56 -1.59 -12.61
C ASP A 53 11.13 -2.13 -12.74
N PHE A 54 10.28 -1.78 -11.77
CA PHE A 54 8.88 -2.17 -11.75
C PHE A 54 8.04 -1.10 -12.45
N THR A 55 7.22 -1.53 -13.42
CA THR A 55 6.22 -0.65 -14.01
C THR A 55 5.16 -0.28 -12.96
N SER A 56 5.08 1.00 -12.59
CA SER A 56 4.07 1.50 -11.64
C SER A 56 4.05 0.73 -10.31
N LEU A 57 5.18 0.66 -9.61
CA LEU A 57 5.34 -0.12 -8.37
C LEU A 57 4.18 0.05 -7.37
N TYR A 58 3.93 1.28 -6.89
CA TYR A 58 2.89 1.52 -5.89
C TYR A 58 1.47 1.24 -6.39
N PRO A 59 1.03 1.75 -7.57
CA PRO A 59 -0.28 1.38 -8.10
C PRO A 59 -0.47 -0.13 -8.28
N SER A 60 0.55 -0.85 -8.73
CA SER A 60 0.50 -2.31 -8.87
C SER A 60 0.30 -3.01 -7.54
N LEU A 61 1.01 -2.58 -6.49
CA LEU A 61 0.83 -3.10 -5.13
C LEU A 61 -0.56 -2.78 -4.55
N ILE A 62 -1.04 -1.55 -4.75
CA ILE A 62 -2.36 -1.11 -4.30
C ILE A 62 -3.45 -2.00 -4.89
N MET A 63 -3.38 -2.30 -6.19
CA MET A 63 -4.36 -3.19 -6.84
C MET A 63 -4.20 -4.64 -6.40
N ALA A 64 -2.96 -5.15 -6.33
CA ALA A 64 -2.68 -6.54 -6.00
C ALA A 64 -3.19 -6.94 -4.60
N TYR A 65 -3.07 -6.03 -3.63
CA TYR A 65 -3.48 -6.28 -2.24
C TYR A 65 -4.78 -5.57 -1.85
N ASN A 66 -5.52 -5.01 -2.81
CA ASN A 66 -6.77 -4.29 -2.58
C ASN A 66 -6.64 -3.21 -1.49
N LEU A 67 -5.53 -2.46 -1.53
CA LEU A 67 -5.24 -1.42 -0.55
C LEU A 67 -6.16 -0.22 -0.78
N SER A 68 -7.02 0.05 0.19
CA SER A 68 -7.86 1.24 0.22
C SER A 68 -8.09 1.63 1.67
N PRO A 69 -8.18 2.93 2.00
CA PRO A 69 -8.47 3.38 3.37
C PRO A 69 -9.70 2.69 3.99
N GLU A 70 -10.69 2.33 3.18
CA GLU A 70 -11.96 1.70 3.59
C GLU A 70 -11.87 0.18 3.75
N LYS A 71 -10.73 -0.44 3.43
CA LYS A 71 -10.55 -1.90 3.43
C LYS A 71 -9.65 -2.41 4.56
N PHE A 72 -9.07 -1.49 5.35
CA PHE A 72 -8.25 -1.86 6.50
C PHE A 72 -9.13 -2.25 7.69
N ILE A 73 -8.79 -3.36 8.33
CA ILE A 73 -9.35 -3.80 9.61
C ILE A 73 -8.24 -3.66 10.64
N PHE A 74 -8.40 -2.71 11.57
CA PHE A 74 -7.37 -2.38 12.54
C PHE A 74 -7.42 -3.28 13.79
N ASN A 75 -8.57 -3.88 14.08
CA ASN A 75 -8.78 -4.74 15.24
C ASN A 75 -8.76 -6.23 14.85
N PRO A 76 -7.86 -7.05 15.41
CA PRO A 76 -7.83 -8.50 15.18
C PRO A 76 -9.15 -9.22 15.51
N GLU A 77 -9.89 -8.76 16.54
CA GLU A 77 -11.17 -9.38 16.91
C GLU A 77 -12.22 -9.18 15.82
N GLU A 78 -12.28 -7.99 15.24
CA GLU A 78 -13.16 -7.68 14.10
C GLU A 78 -12.79 -8.52 12.88
N ALA A 79 -11.49 -8.74 12.63
CA ALA A 79 -11.04 -9.60 11.54
C ALA A 79 -11.56 -11.04 11.71
N VAL A 80 -11.56 -11.58 12.93
CA VAL A 80 -12.13 -12.91 13.21
C VAL A 80 -13.62 -12.95 12.92
N ILE A 81 -14.38 -11.93 13.34
CA ILE A 81 -15.82 -11.84 13.09
C ILE A 81 -16.11 -11.75 11.59
N ILE A 82 -15.42 -10.87 10.87
CA ILE A 82 -15.60 -10.65 9.44
C ILE A 82 -15.29 -11.93 8.64
N LYS A 83 -14.24 -12.65 9.03
CA LYS A 83 -13.88 -13.95 8.45
C LYS A 83 -14.93 -15.02 8.74
N LYS A 84 -15.49 -15.07 9.96
CA LYS A 84 -16.60 -15.97 10.31
C LYS A 84 -17.86 -15.67 9.50
N ASN A 85 -18.10 -14.40 9.17
CA ASN A 85 -19.21 -13.97 8.33
C ASN A 85 -19.02 -14.30 6.83
N GLY A 86 -17.98 -15.07 6.47
CA GLY A 86 -17.74 -15.54 5.10
C GLY A 86 -16.98 -14.56 4.21
N ASN A 87 -16.46 -13.46 4.75
CA ASN A 87 -15.66 -12.52 3.95
C ASN A 87 -14.22 -13.04 3.77
N THR A 88 -13.67 -12.81 2.60
CA THR A 88 -12.25 -13.10 2.32
C THR A 88 -11.39 -11.97 2.87
N LEU A 89 -10.42 -12.31 3.73
CA LEU A 89 -9.44 -11.37 4.25
C LEU A 89 -8.08 -11.65 3.60
N HIS A 90 -7.39 -10.58 3.21
CA HIS A 90 -6.05 -10.64 2.65
C HIS A 90 -5.05 -10.23 3.73
N GLU A 91 -4.31 -11.21 4.26
CA GLU A 91 -3.20 -10.95 5.15
C GLU A 91 -1.95 -10.60 4.33
N ILE A 92 -1.34 -9.46 4.64
CA ILE A 92 -0.12 -9.02 3.96
C ILE A 92 1.06 -9.41 4.84
N SER A 93 1.66 -10.56 4.55
CA SER A 93 2.86 -11.05 5.21
C SER A 93 3.88 -11.56 4.20
N PHE A 94 5.15 -11.20 4.37
CA PHE A 94 6.21 -11.64 3.46
C PHE A 94 7.56 -11.80 4.19
N PRO A 95 8.38 -12.79 3.78
CA PRO A 95 9.73 -12.94 4.29
C PRO A 95 10.66 -11.87 3.70
N PHE A 96 11.42 -11.19 4.55
CA PHE A 96 12.43 -10.21 4.14
C PHE A 96 13.61 -10.27 5.11
N ASN A 97 14.85 -10.40 4.61
CA ASN A 97 16.06 -10.45 5.44
C ASN A 97 15.97 -11.44 6.63
N LYS A 98 15.47 -12.66 6.38
CA LYS A 98 15.30 -13.74 7.37
C LYS A 98 14.28 -13.46 8.49
N ARG A 99 13.43 -12.44 8.34
CA ARG A 99 12.29 -12.16 9.23
C ARG A 99 11.01 -12.08 8.42
N THR A 100 9.88 -12.40 9.04
CA THR A 100 8.56 -12.12 8.44
C THR A 100 8.18 -10.68 8.75
N ILE A 101 7.82 -9.93 7.71
CA ILE A 101 7.23 -8.60 7.83
C ILE A 101 5.73 -8.74 7.62
N GLN A 102 4.96 -8.08 8.46
CA GLN A 102 3.51 -7.99 8.38
C GLN A 102 3.12 -6.51 8.29
N ALA A 103 2.07 -6.22 7.52
CA ALA A 103 1.46 -4.90 7.44
C ALA A 103 0.46 -4.68 8.58
#